data_AF-A0A2Z4UCZ9-F1
#
_entry.id   AF-A0A2Z4UCZ9-F1
#
_cell.length_a   1.000
_cell.length_b   1.000
_cell.length_c   1.000
_cell.angle_alpha   90.00
_cell.angle_beta   90.00
_cell.angle_gamma   90.00
#
_symmetry.space_group_name_H-M   'P 1'
#
loop_
_entity.id
_entity.type
_entity.pdbx_description
1 polymer ?
#
loop_
_entity_poly.entity_id
_entity_poly.type
_entity_poly.pdbx_seq_one_letter_code
_entity_poly.pdbx_strand_id
1 'polypeptide(L)'
;MTVMQIMYGNPVMTVKGISEQFHISDRTARKHMKEIEENHERYGDYAVMGEGTLKRVNFLAFSDYWKWKKMLADKNARKHVPEYNPQEIAKAMGFYGKEDL
;
A
#
# COMPACT_ATOMS: atom_id res chain seq x y z
N MET A 1 22.49 21.37 -9.46
CA MET A 1 21.27 21.20 -10.27
C MET A 1 20.67 19.86 -9.86
N THR A 2 19.70 19.87 -8.94
CA THR A 2 19.09 18.62 -8.44
C THR A 2 17.96 18.27 -9.38
N VAL A 3 18.14 17.22 -10.17
CA VAL A 3 17.08 16.69 -11.02
C VAL A 3 16.09 15.97 -10.11
N MET A 4 14.93 16.56 -9.86
CA MET A 4 13.82 15.79 -9.31
C MET A 4 13.33 14.85 -10.39
N GLN A 5 13.62 13.56 -10.19
CA GLN A 5 13.05 12.52 -11.02
C GLN A 5 11.58 12.41 -10.63
N ILE A 6 10.68 12.93 -11.47
CA ILE A 6 9.24 12.71 -11.34
C ILE A 6 9.04 11.20 -11.50
N MET A 7 8.93 10.49 -10.38
CA MET A 7 8.46 9.13 -10.40
C MET A 7 6.99 9.21 -10.80
N TYR A 8 6.69 8.94 -12.07
CA TYR A 8 5.40 8.38 -12.46
C TYR A 8 5.30 6.99 -11.84
N GLY A 9 5.25 6.93 -10.50
CA GLY A 9 5.04 5.70 -9.78
C GLY A 9 3.65 5.23 -10.14
N ASN A 10 3.54 4.02 -10.66
CA ASN A 10 2.25 3.38 -10.78
C ASN A 10 1.64 3.36 -9.36
N PRO A 11 0.55 4.10 -9.10
CA PRO A 11 0.00 4.23 -7.74
C PRO A 11 -0.57 2.90 -7.25
N VAL A 12 -0.60 1.90 -8.13
CA VAL A 12 -1.08 0.57 -7.84
C VAL A 12 -0.07 -0.52 -8.22
N MET A 13 -0.10 -1.62 -7.49
CA MET A 13 0.67 -2.82 -7.78
C MET A 13 -0.22 -3.97 -8.23
N THR A 14 0.31 -4.82 -9.12
CA THR A 14 -0.27 -6.13 -9.43
C THR A 14 0.22 -7.17 -8.44
N VAL A 15 -0.44 -8.34 -8.38
CA VAL A 15 0.07 -9.51 -7.62
C VAL A 15 1.52 -9.81 -8.00
N LYS A 16 1.84 -9.86 -9.30
CA LYS A 16 3.20 -10.12 -9.78
C LYS A 16 4.19 -9.05 -9.33
N GLY A 17 3.80 -7.77 -9.39
CA GLY A 17 4.64 -6.68 -8.95
C GLY A 17 4.98 -6.79 -7.46
N ILE A 18 4.02 -7.19 -6.62
CA ILE A 18 4.27 -7.44 -5.19
C ILE A 18 5.22 -8.62 -5.01
N SER A 19 4.95 -9.74 -5.69
CA SER A 19 5.76 -10.95 -5.60
C SER A 19 7.22 -10.69 -5.97
N GLU A 20 7.45 -9.98 -7.07
CA GLU A 20 8.77 -9.63 -7.58
C GLU A 20 9.50 -8.66 -6.64
N GLN A 21 8.83 -7.57 -6.24
CA GLN A 21 9.45 -6.52 -5.42
C GLN A 21 9.76 -6.97 -3.99
N PHE A 22 8.91 -7.79 -3.39
CA PHE A 22 9.03 -8.20 -1.99
C PHE A 22 9.55 -9.64 -1.84
N HIS A 23 9.90 -10.30 -2.94
CA HIS A 23 10.37 -11.69 -2.97
C HIS A 23 9.44 -12.67 -2.23
N ILE A 24 8.13 -12.53 -2.45
CA ILE A 24 7.11 -13.40 -1.89
C ILE A 24 6.37 -14.17 -2.98
N SER A 25 5.73 -15.28 -2.62
CA SER A 25 4.90 -16.02 -3.57
C SER A 25 3.64 -15.23 -3.97
N ASP A 26 3.13 -15.47 -5.19
CA ASP A 26 1.83 -14.94 -5.65
C ASP A 26 0.69 -15.26 -4.69
N ARG A 27 0.73 -16.44 -4.06
CA ARG A 27 -0.24 -16.84 -3.05
C ARG A 27 -0.19 -15.91 -1.83
N THR A 28 1.01 -15.60 -1.36
CA THR A 28 1.25 -14.69 -0.23
C THR A 28 0.81 -13.26 -0.59
N ALA A 29 1.15 -12.79 -1.79
CA ALA A 29 0.72 -11.48 -2.28
C ALA A 29 -0.82 -11.37 -2.34
N ARG A 30 -1.51 -12.37 -2.90
CA ARG A 30 -2.99 -12.42 -2.93
C ARG A 30 -3.61 -12.44 -1.53
N LYS A 31 -3.00 -13.18 -0.60
CA LYS A 31 -3.42 -13.18 0.81
C LYS A 31 -3.33 -11.78 1.41
N HIS A 32 -2.27 -11.02 1.14
CA HIS A 32 -2.12 -9.65 1.64
C HIS A 32 -3.14 -8.70 1.04
N MET A 33 -3.43 -8.80 -0.24
CA MET A 33 -4.51 -8.01 -0.85
C MET A 33 -5.86 -8.29 -0.19
N LYS A 34 -6.18 -9.56 0.09
CA LYS A 34 -7.42 -9.93 0.80
C LYS A 34 -7.46 -9.37 2.22
N GLU A 35 -6.36 -9.45 2.95
CA GLU A 35 -6.27 -8.87 4.29
C GLU A 35 -6.43 -7.34 4.25
N ILE A 36 -5.91 -6.66 3.23
CA ILE A 36 -6.14 -5.22 3.03
C ILE A 36 -7.62 -4.92 2.77
N GLU A 37 -8.30 -5.71 1.94
CA GLU A 37 -9.76 -5.59 1.72
C GLU A 37 -10.55 -5.79 3.01
N GLU A 38 -10.17 -6.77 3.84
CA GLU A 38 -10.80 -7.02 5.13
C GLU A 38 -10.58 -5.86 6.13
N ASN A 39 -9.56 -5.04 5.91
CA ASN A 39 -9.30 -3.80 6.66
C ASN A 39 -9.91 -2.56 5.98
N HIS A 40 -11.10 -2.72 5.38
CA HIS A 40 -11.81 -1.66 4.64
C HIS A 40 -11.99 -0.36 5.45
N GLU A 41 -12.35 -0.44 6.74
CA GLU A 41 -12.49 0.74 7.61
C GLU A 41 -11.22 1.59 7.70
N ARG A 42 -10.04 0.99 7.50
CA ARG A 42 -8.75 1.68 7.52
C ARG A 42 -8.35 2.22 6.16
N TYR A 43 -8.54 1.44 5.10
CA TYR A 43 -7.95 1.73 3.79
C TYR A 43 -8.94 2.26 2.73
N GLY A 44 -10.25 2.13 2.97
CA GLY A 44 -11.32 2.59 2.09
C GLY A 44 -11.46 1.81 0.78
N ASP A 45 -12.33 2.30 -0.10
CA ASP A 45 -12.71 1.64 -1.36
C ASP A 45 -11.58 1.54 -2.39
N TYR A 46 -10.61 2.45 -2.33
CA TYR A 46 -9.50 2.51 -3.29
C TYR A 46 -8.29 1.66 -2.88
N ALA A 47 -8.37 0.94 -1.77
CA ALA A 47 -7.26 0.14 -1.27
C ALA A 47 -6.92 -1.02 -2.22
N VAL A 48 -7.94 -1.70 -2.71
CA VAL A 48 -7.83 -2.83 -3.63
C VAL A 48 -8.93 -2.70 -4.67
N MET A 49 -8.55 -2.72 -5.94
CA MET A 49 -9.43 -2.44 -7.07
C MET A 49 -9.38 -3.58 -8.10
N GLY A 50 -10.48 -3.78 -8.81
CA GLY A 50 -10.62 -4.78 -9.86
C GLY A 50 -10.80 -6.21 -9.34
N GLU A 51 -10.88 -7.16 -10.26
CA GLU A 51 -11.26 -8.55 -9.96
C GLU A 51 -10.28 -9.58 -10.54
N GLY A 52 -10.25 -10.78 -9.93
CA GLY A 52 -9.49 -11.93 -10.43
C GLY A 52 -8.00 -11.67 -10.64
N THR A 53 -7.55 -11.77 -11.90
CA THR A 53 -6.15 -11.52 -12.31
C THR A 53 -5.87 -10.05 -12.59
N LEU A 54 -6.91 -9.23 -12.77
CA LEU A 54 -6.80 -7.79 -12.99
C LEU A 54 -6.79 -6.99 -11.68
N LYS A 55 -6.85 -7.66 -10.54
CA LYS A 55 -6.79 -7.06 -9.21
C LYS A 55 -5.52 -6.21 -9.04
N ARG A 56 -5.67 -5.04 -8.43
CA ARG A 56 -4.63 -4.05 -8.15
C ARG A 56 -4.73 -3.59 -6.70
N VAL A 57 -3.62 -3.30 -6.05
CA VAL A 57 -3.60 -2.72 -4.70
C VAL A 57 -2.98 -1.33 -4.76
N ASN A 58 -3.54 -0.37 -4.05
CA ASN A 58 -2.94 0.94 -3.85
C ASN A 58 -1.60 0.78 -3.12
N PHE A 59 -0.54 1.35 -3.68
CA PHE A 59 0.83 1.19 -3.16
C PHE A 59 0.98 1.73 -1.73
N LEU A 60 0.30 2.84 -1.40
CA LEU A 60 0.37 3.46 -0.08
C LEU A 60 -0.36 2.61 0.96
N ALA A 61 -1.54 2.06 0.61
CA ALA A 61 -2.27 1.14 1.48
C ALA A 61 -1.47 -0.15 1.73
N PHE A 62 -0.86 -0.72 0.67
CA PHE A 62 0.02 -1.87 0.81
C PHE A 62 1.21 -1.58 1.72
N SER A 63 1.81 -0.40 1.58
CA SER A 63 2.99 -0.01 2.36
C SER A 63 2.68 0.14 3.86
N ASP A 64 1.56 0.79 4.19
CA ASP A 64 1.08 0.88 5.57
C ASP A 64 0.77 -0.50 6.16
N TYR A 65 0.00 -1.31 5.40
CA TYR A 65 -0.30 -2.68 5.78
C TYR A 65 0.97 -3.48 6.01
N TRP A 66 1.95 -3.42 5.10
CA TRP A 66 3.19 -4.18 5.20
C TRP A 66 3.98 -3.82 6.47
N LYS A 67 4.03 -2.53 6.81
CA LYS A 67 4.65 -2.02 8.04
C LYS A 67 3.96 -2.54 9.30
N TRP A 68 2.62 -2.51 9.33
CA TRP A 68 1.84 -2.77 10.54
C TRP A 68 1.19 -4.16 10.60
N LYS A 69 1.37 -5.00 9.58
CA LYS A 69 0.69 -6.29 9.39
C LYS A 69 0.61 -7.15 10.66
N LYS A 70 1.74 -7.30 11.37
CA LYS A 70 1.79 -8.10 12.60
C LYS A 70 0.91 -7.51 13.71
N MET A 71 0.90 -6.19 13.86
CA MET A 71 0.09 -5.50 14.87
C MET A 71 -1.38 -5.43 14.47
N LEU A 72 -1.69 -5.28 13.18
CA LEU A 72 -3.06 -5.30 12.66
C LEU A 72 -3.74 -6.67 12.85
N ALA A 73 -2.96 -7.75 12.82
CA ALA A 73 -3.43 -9.11 13.05
C ALA A 73 -3.70 -9.44 14.54
N ASP A 74 -3.10 -8.70 15.48
CA ASP A 74 -3.28 -8.89 16.91
C ASP A 74 -4.29 -7.86 17.46
N LYS A 75 -5.40 -8.35 18.04
CA LYS A 75 -6.48 -7.49 18.55
C LYS A 75 -6.02 -6.49 19.62
N ASN A 76 -5.06 -6.88 20.47
CA ASN A 76 -4.55 -6.03 21.53
C ASN A 76 -3.50 -5.05 21.01
N ALA A 77 -2.66 -5.45 20.05
CA ALA A 77 -1.64 -4.59 19.47
C ALA A 77 -2.22 -3.57 18.48
N ARG A 78 -3.34 -3.88 17.83
CA ARG A 78 -3.99 -3.05 16.81
C ARG A 78 -4.31 -1.63 17.29
N LYS A 79 -4.67 -1.46 18.56
CA LYS A 79 -4.94 -0.15 19.18
C LYS A 79 -3.73 0.78 19.23
N HIS A 80 -2.52 0.25 19.04
CA HIS A 80 -1.27 1.00 18.98
C HIS A 80 -0.84 1.34 17.56
N VAL A 81 -1.57 0.87 16.54
CA VAL A 81 -1.30 1.22 15.15
C VAL A 81 -1.84 2.63 14.89
N PRO A 82 -1.01 3.57 14.40
CA PRO A 82 -1.47 4.92 14.07
C PRO A 82 -2.57 4.91 13.00
N GLU A 83 -3.37 5.96 12.93
CA GLU A 83 -4.33 6.14 11.85
C GLU A 83 -3.65 6.13 10.48
N TYR A 84 -4.33 5.61 9.47
CA TYR A 84 -3.78 5.54 8.11
C TYR A 84 -3.73 6.94 7.50
N ASN A 85 -2.52 7.41 7.18
CA ASN A 85 -2.29 8.70 6.55
C ASN A 85 -1.51 8.52 5.22
N PRO A 86 -2.20 8.43 4.07
CA PRO A 86 -1.55 8.23 2.77
C PRO A 86 -0.61 9.39 2.39
N GLN A 87 -0.91 10.63 2.80
CA GLN A 87 -0.07 11.80 2.50
C GLN A 87 1.27 11.72 3.22
N GLU A 88 1.28 11.29 4.49
CA GLU A 88 2.52 11.08 5.25
C GLU A 88 3.37 9.98 4.63
N ILE A 89 2.76 8.87 4.22
CA ILE A 89 3.44 7.76 3.57
C ILE A 89 4.03 8.20 2.22
N ALA A 90 3.24 8.90 1.40
CA ALA A 90 3.69 9.43 0.12
C ALA A 90 4.91 10.33 0.29
N LYS A 91 4.86 11.27 1.25
CA LYS A 91 5.98 12.14 1.59
C LYS A 91 7.21 11.35 2.04
N ALA A 92 7.03 10.38 2.95
CA ALA A 92 8.12 9.53 3.44
C ALA A 92 8.79 8.68 2.35
N MET A 93 8.02 8.31 1.32
CA MET A 93 8.51 7.54 0.17
C MET A 93 9.06 8.41 -0.96
N GLY A 94 9.11 9.72 -0.78
CA GLY A 94 9.64 10.65 -1.77
C GLY A 94 8.70 10.96 -2.93
N PHE A 95 7.41 10.68 -2.80
CA PHE A 95 6.39 11.19 -3.72
C PHE A 95 6.12 12.66 -3.41
N TYR A 96 6.85 13.55 -4.07
CA TYR A 96 6.67 14.99 -3.97
C TYR A 96 5.87 15.51 -5.16
N GLY A 97 4.74 16.16 -4.90
CA GLY A 97 4.06 17.04 -5.85
C GLY A 97 4.46 18.47 -5.55
N LYS A 98 4.98 19.19 -6.55
CA LYS A 98 5.16 20.64 -6.44
C LYS A 98 3.85 21.25 -6.95
N GLU A 99 3.05 21.85 -6.07
CA GLU A 99 2.08 22.85 -6.50
C GLU A 99 2.89 24.09 -6.85
N ASP A 100 3.15 24.29 -8.14
CA ASP A 100 3.61 25.59 -8.60
C ASP A 100 2.39 26.54 -8.49
N LEU A 101 2.41 27.39 -7.46
CA LEU A 101 1.54 28.57 -7.30
C LEU A 101 1.98 29.69 -8.26
#